data_AF-A0A9Q7EB46-F1
#
_entry.id   AF-A0A9Q7EB46-F1
#
_cell.length_a   1.000
_cell.length_b   1.000
_cell.length_c   1.000
_cell.angle_alpha   90.00
_cell.angle_beta   90.00
_cell.angle_gamma   90.00
#
_symmetry.space_group_name_H-M   'P 1'
#
loop_
_entity.id
_entity.type
_entity.pdbx_description
1 polymer ?
#
loop_
_entity_poly.entity_id
_entity_poly.type
_entity_poly.pdbx_seq_one_letter_code
_entity_poly.pdbx_strand_id
1 'polypeptide(L)'
;MSVEHVGIQTFITNYNATDRDWLELKWNGKFGAKFKDENYIFRQQIASIVCDQIHTVNLDLIRDLFIELGKVAQVSFSVFQNYHILAQELLERGGKEYLFDYVCAAHISFDTFLSTANIQLSSERTDEILTYFDFLKQTESDPQVQKMLSDHIRSRFVSLQKLS
;
A
#
# COMPACT_ATOMS: atom_id res chain seq x y z
N MET A 1 21.06 17.74 10.52
CA MET A 1 21.87 16.53 10.32
C MET A 1 22.26 16.49 8.86
N SER A 2 23.56 16.44 8.57
CA SER A 2 24.10 16.44 7.21
C SER A 2 23.93 15.06 6.58
N VAL A 3 23.49 15.05 5.33
CA VAL A 3 23.25 13.87 4.49
C VAL A 3 24.60 13.21 4.17
N GLU A 4 25.03 12.24 4.98
CA GLU A 4 25.89 11.19 4.46
C GLU A 4 25.01 10.26 3.64
N HIS A 5 25.43 10.01 2.39
CA HIS A 5 24.73 9.17 1.44
C HIS A 5 24.62 7.73 1.97
N VAL A 6 23.60 7.44 2.77
CA VAL A 6 23.13 6.07 2.96
C VAL A 6 22.73 5.60 1.57
N GLY A 7 23.47 4.63 1.03
CA GLY A 7 23.14 4.03 -0.25
C GLY A 7 21.70 3.54 -0.22
N ILE A 8 20.94 3.75 -1.30
CA ILE A 8 19.52 3.35 -1.37
C ILE A 8 19.33 1.90 -0.93
N GLN A 9 20.22 0.99 -1.37
CA GLN A 9 20.16 -0.40 -0.96
C GLN A 9 20.38 -0.60 0.55
N THR A 10 21.30 0.17 1.15
CA THR A 10 21.55 0.16 2.60
C THR A 10 20.32 0.60 3.39
N PHE A 11 19.58 1.60 2.89
CA PHE A 11 18.30 2.02 3.49
C PHE A 11 17.28 0.87 3.43
N ILE A 12 17.11 0.26 2.26
CA ILE A 12 16.15 -0.84 2.06
C ILE A 12 16.46 -2.03 2.98
N THR A 13 17.73 -2.43 3.05
CA THR A 13 18.16 -3.59 3.84
C THR A 13 18.04 -3.37 5.33
N ASN A 14 18.28 -2.15 5.82
CA ASN A 14 18.27 -1.83 7.26
C ASN A 14 17.01 -1.10 7.72
N TYR A 15 15.99 -1.03 6.87
CA TYR A 15 14.77 -0.27 7.13
C TYR A 15 14.12 -0.69 8.45
N ASN A 16 13.79 0.30 9.26
CA ASN A 16 13.02 0.13 10.48
C ASN A 16 12.04 1.31 10.67
N ALA A 17 11.20 1.23 11.70
CA ALA A 17 10.15 2.22 11.94
C ALA A 17 10.66 3.66 12.16
N THR A 18 11.92 3.87 12.58
CA THR A 18 12.49 5.21 12.75
C THR A 18 12.85 5.88 11.42
N ASP A 19 12.97 5.10 10.35
CA ASP A 19 13.27 5.58 9.00
C ASP A 19 12.01 6.04 8.25
N ARG A 20 10.82 5.87 8.82
CA ARG A 20 9.54 6.20 8.18
C ARG A 20 9.45 7.67 7.74
N ASP A 21 10.06 8.59 8.47
CA ASP A 21 10.04 10.02 8.16
C ASP A 21 10.64 10.35 6.78
N TRP A 22 11.53 9.50 6.27
CA TRP A 22 12.13 9.60 4.93
C TRP A 22 11.15 9.21 3.81
N LEU A 23 10.11 8.45 4.15
CA LEU A 23 9.06 8.03 3.24
C LEU A 23 7.79 8.85 3.40
N GLU A 24 7.61 9.60 4.48
CA GLU A 24 6.38 10.35 4.72
C GLU A 24 6.15 11.43 3.65
N LEU A 25 4.90 11.59 3.19
CA LEU A 25 4.44 12.70 2.36
C LEU A 25 4.60 14.05 3.07
N LYS A 26 5.49 14.91 2.57
CA LYS A 26 5.64 16.29 3.07
C LYS A 26 4.82 17.25 2.21
N TRP A 27 3.51 17.30 2.47
CA TRP A 27 2.57 18.05 1.64
C TRP A 27 2.63 19.57 1.85
N ASN A 28 2.83 20.33 0.77
CA ASN A 28 2.83 21.80 0.77
C ASN A 28 1.45 22.47 0.68
N GLY A 29 0.35 21.72 0.83
CA GLY A 29 -1.02 22.23 0.70
C GLY A 29 -1.48 22.54 -0.74
N LYS A 30 -0.71 22.11 -1.76
CA LYS A 30 -1.02 22.30 -3.18
C LYS A 30 -1.19 20.96 -3.90
N PHE A 31 -1.87 20.99 -5.04
CA PHE A 31 -2.20 19.81 -5.85
C PHE A 31 -1.57 19.87 -7.24
N GLY A 32 -1.49 18.72 -7.91
CA GLY A 32 -1.08 18.59 -9.31
C GLY A 32 0.26 19.26 -9.59
N ALA A 33 0.36 20.09 -10.63
CA ALA A 33 1.62 20.75 -11.02
C ALA A 33 2.24 21.67 -9.94
N LYS A 34 1.48 22.07 -8.91
CA LYS A 34 1.98 22.92 -7.80
C LYS A 34 2.34 22.12 -6.55
N PHE A 35 2.04 20.82 -6.55
CA PHE A 35 2.43 19.90 -5.49
C PHE A 35 3.96 19.88 -5.36
N LYS A 36 4.43 19.94 -4.12
CA LYS A 36 5.83 19.74 -3.76
C LYS A 36 5.90 18.84 -2.54
N ASP A 37 6.87 17.94 -2.56
CA ASP A 37 7.19 17.01 -1.48
C ASP A 37 8.69 16.72 -1.57
N GLU A 38 9.41 17.08 -0.51
CA GLU A 38 10.87 16.94 -0.44
C GLU A 38 11.32 15.48 -0.50
N ASN A 39 10.46 14.56 -0.07
CA ASN A 39 10.73 13.13 -0.05
C ASN A 39 10.30 12.44 -1.36
N TYR A 40 9.65 13.14 -2.30
CA TYR A 40 9.01 12.51 -3.46
C TYR A 40 9.99 11.69 -4.31
N ILE A 41 11.13 12.29 -4.70
CA ILE A 41 12.10 11.61 -5.56
C ILE A 41 12.72 10.41 -4.85
N PHE A 42 13.09 10.56 -3.58
CA PHE A 42 13.65 9.47 -2.78
C PHE A 42 12.64 8.31 -2.65
N ARG A 43 11.39 8.62 -2.29
CA ARG A 43 10.31 7.62 -2.19
C ARG A 43 10.09 6.86 -3.50
N GLN A 44 10.07 7.56 -4.64
CA GLN A 44 9.91 6.93 -5.95
C GLN A 44 11.07 6.00 -6.30
N GLN A 45 12.31 6.41 -6.01
CA GLN A 45 13.50 5.58 -6.24
C GLN A 45 13.49 4.33 -5.36
N ILE A 46 13.18 4.48 -4.07
CA ILE A 46 13.04 3.36 -3.13
C ILE A 46 11.95 2.41 -3.61
N ALA A 47 10.77 2.93 -3.96
CA ALA A 47 9.65 2.12 -4.43
C ALA A 47 9.99 1.32 -5.68
N SER A 48 10.68 1.92 -6.65
CA SER A 48 11.13 1.23 -7.86
C SER A 48 12.06 0.07 -7.52
N ILE A 49 13.09 0.31 -6.71
CA ILE A 49 14.09 -0.71 -6.35
C ILE A 49 13.47 -1.79 -5.45
N VAL A 50 12.53 -1.44 -4.58
CA VAL A 50 11.78 -2.39 -3.77
C VAL A 50 10.93 -3.31 -4.65
N CYS A 51 10.27 -2.80 -5.70
CA CYS A 51 9.50 -3.64 -6.62
C CYS A 51 10.37 -4.67 -7.35
N ASP A 52 11.62 -4.34 -7.66
CA ASP A 52 12.55 -5.24 -8.36
C ASP A 52 13.03 -6.41 -7.47
N GLN A 53 12.96 -6.28 -6.14
CA GLN A 53 13.40 -7.29 -5.17
C GLN A 53 12.31 -7.63 -4.14
N ILE A 54 11.04 -7.44 -4.51
CA ILE A 54 9.87 -7.33 -3.63
C ILE A 54 9.75 -8.47 -2.60
N HIS A 55 10.07 -9.71 -3.01
CA HIS A 55 9.99 -10.91 -2.18
C HIS A 55 11.00 -10.99 -1.03
N THR A 56 12.05 -10.18 -1.08
CA THR A 56 13.13 -10.20 -0.07
C THR A 56 13.09 -9.00 0.88
N VAL A 57 12.26 -8.00 0.57
CA VAL A 57 12.17 -6.75 1.34
C VAL A 57 11.31 -6.94 2.58
N ASN A 58 11.64 -6.19 3.63
CA ASN A 58 10.84 -6.08 4.84
C ASN A 58 9.39 -5.64 4.52
N LEU A 59 8.39 -6.34 5.05
CA LEU A 59 6.97 -6.00 4.86
C LEU A 59 6.62 -4.61 5.39
N ASP A 60 7.26 -4.14 6.46
CA ASP A 60 7.01 -2.80 7.00
C ASP A 60 7.42 -1.70 6.00
N LEU A 61 8.50 -1.91 5.25
CA LEU A 61 8.90 -1.00 4.18
C LEU A 61 7.88 -1.00 3.05
N ILE A 62 7.42 -2.19 2.63
CA ILE A 62 6.41 -2.34 1.58
C ILE A 62 5.12 -1.63 1.99
N ARG A 63 4.68 -1.84 3.22
CA ARG A 63 3.51 -1.21 3.82
C ARG A 63 3.61 0.31 3.82
N ASP A 64 4.71 0.84 4.35
CA ASP A 64 4.89 2.29 4.47
C ASP A 64 4.98 2.95 3.09
N LEU A 65 5.66 2.33 2.11
CA LEU A 65 5.64 2.79 0.72
C LEU A 65 4.22 2.76 0.13
N PHE A 66 3.49 1.67 0.34
CA PHE A 66 2.13 1.51 -0.18
C PHE A 66 1.16 2.57 0.38
N ILE A 67 1.27 2.90 1.67
CA ILE A 67 0.44 3.95 2.27
C ILE A 67 0.86 5.34 1.75
N GLU A 68 2.15 5.67 1.78
CA GLU A 68 2.63 7.01 1.44
C GLU A 68 2.49 7.31 -0.06
N LEU A 69 2.73 6.34 -0.94
CA LEU A 69 2.46 6.48 -2.38
C LEU A 69 0.97 6.62 -2.66
N GLY A 70 0.10 5.97 -1.88
CA GLY A 70 -1.33 6.16 -1.97
C GLY A 70 -1.73 7.61 -1.65
N LYS A 71 -1.22 8.16 -0.54
CA LYS A 71 -1.44 9.57 -0.16
C LYS A 71 -0.92 10.54 -1.23
N VAL A 72 0.25 10.26 -1.81
CA VAL A 72 0.78 11.03 -2.95
C VAL A 72 -0.18 11.02 -4.13
N ALA A 73 -0.78 9.87 -4.46
CA ALA A 73 -1.70 9.77 -5.60
C ALA A 73 -2.88 10.74 -5.46
N GLN A 74 -3.39 10.92 -4.24
CA GLN A 74 -4.46 11.87 -3.95
C GLN A 74 -4.09 13.33 -4.27
N VAL A 75 -2.85 13.74 -3.99
CA VAL A 75 -2.43 15.14 -4.14
C VAL A 75 -1.76 15.44 -5.47
N SER A 76 -1.11 14.44 -6.08
CA SER A 76 -0.46 14.54 -7.38
C SER A 76 -1.40 14.21 -8.55
N PHE A 77 -2.54 13.56 -8.28
CA PHE A 77 -3.46 13.00 -9.28
C PHE A 77 -2.79 11.98 -10.20
N SER A 78 -1.88 11.19 -9.63
CA SER A 78 -1.19 10.11 -10.34
C SER A 78 -0.73 9.05 -9.35
N VAL A 79 -1.17 7.82 -9.55
CA VAL A 79 -0.67 6.67 -8.79
C VAL A 79 0.70 6.21 -9.32
N PHE A 80 1.54 5.72 -8.42
CA PHE A 80 2.79 5.06 -8.79
C PHE A 80 2.52 3.86 -9.72
N GLN A 81 3.29 3.72 -10.79
CA GLN A 81 3.04 2.73 -11.84
C GLN A 81 2.97 1.28 -11.30
N ASN A 82 3.84 0.93 -10.34
CA ASN A 82 3.93 -0.40 -9.76
C ASN A 82 3.20 -0.52 -8.41
N TYR A 83 2.24 0.37 -8.13
CA TYR A 83 1.51 0.38 -6.87
C TYR A 83 0.79 -0.94 -6.56
N HIS A 84 0.27 -1.59 -7.60
CA HIS A 84 -0.35 -2.91 -7.53
C HIS A 84 0.60 -4.02 -7.04
N ILE A 85 1.91 -3.92 -7.32
CA ILE A 85 2.92 -4.89 -6.87
C ILE A 85 3.08 -4.82 -5.35
N LEU A 86 3.06 -3.61 -4.78
CA LEU A 86 3.12 -3.44 -3.32
C LEU A 86 1.88 -4.03 -2.64
N ALA A 87 0.70 -3.78 -3.20
CA ALA A 87 -0.56 -4.32 -2.68
C ALA A 87 -0.60 -5.86 -2.74
N GLN A 88 -0.19 -6.42 -3.89
CA GLN A 88 -0.06 -7.85 -4.13
C GLN A 88 0.82 -8.49 -3.06
N GLU A 89 2.04 -7.99 -2.89
CA GLU A 89 3.01 -8.59 -1.98
C GLU A 89 2.54 -8.50 -0.52
N LEU A 90 2.00 -7.34 -0.14
CA LEU A 90 1.58 -7.09 1.23
C LEU A 90 0.48 -8.08 1.65
N LEU A 91 -0.48 -8.35 0.77
CA LEU A 91 -1.54 -9.32 1.03
C LEU A 91 -1.06 -10.76 0.86
N GLU A 92 -0.22 -11.08 -0.11
CA GLU A 92 0.24 -12.47 -0.31
C GLU A 92 1.09 -12.96 0.86
N ARG A 93 2.01 -12.13 1.37
CA ARG A 93 2.89 -12.49 2.48
C ARG A 93 2.31 -12.17 3.85
N GLY A 94 1.74 -10.98 4.01
CA GLY A 94 1.24 -10.50 5.31
C GLY A 94 -0.22 -10.85 5.58
N GLY A 95 -1.00 -11.13 4.53
CA GLY A 95 -2.39 -11.54 4.62
C GLY A 95 -3.28 -10.65 5.45
N LYS A 96 -4.06 -11.28 6.35
CA LYS A 96 -5.12 -10.58 7.09
C LYS A 96 -4.61 -9.41 7.93
N GLU A 97 -3.36 -9.45 8.41
CA GLU A 97 -2.76 -8.39 9.23
C GLU A 97 -2.71 -7.05 8.48
N TYR A 98 -2.55 -7.10 7.16
CA TYR A 98 -2.48 -5.92 6.30
C TYR A 98 -3.75 -5.67 5.49
N LEU A 99 -4.82 -6.43 5.75
CA LEU A 99 -6.09 -6.24 5.05
C LEU A 99 -6.61 -4.82 5.22
N PHE A 100 -6.59 -4.29 6.44
CA PHE A 100 -7.13 -2.95 6.69
C PHE A 100 -6.30 -1.85 6.03
N ASP A 101 -4.97 -1.97 6.02
CA ASP A 101 -4.09 -1.06 5.28
C ASP A 101 -4.40 -1.09 3.78
N TYR A 102 -4.57 -2.29 3.20
CA TYR A 102 -5.00 -2.47 1.81
C TYR A 102 -6.33 -1.78 1.52
N VAL A 103 -7.36 -2.02 2.35
CA VAL A 103 -8.68 -1.45 2.14
C VAL A 103 -8.64 0.08 2.23
N CYS A 104 -7.94 0.64 3.21
CA CYS A 104 -7.81 2.09 3.36
C CYS A 104 -7.11 2.70 2.16
N ALA A 105 -5.98 2.13 1.75
CA ALA A 105 -5.19 2.61 0.63
C ALA A 105 -5.94 2.55 -0.71
N ALA A 106 -6.69 1.46 -0.94
CA ALA A 106 -7.55 1.32 -2.10
C ALA A 106 -8.62 2.42 -2.19
N HIS A 107 -9.07 3.00 -1.07
CA HIS A 107 -10.07 4.06 -1.05
C HIS A 107 -9.50 5.49 -1.07
N ILE A 108 -8.18 5.67 -1.10
CA ILE A 108 -7.57 7.02 -1.08
C ILE A 108 -7.96 7.84 -2.32
N SER A 109 -7.99 7.21 -3.49
CA SER A 109 -8.31 7.86 -4.77
C SER A 109 -8.87 6.85 -5.78
N PHE A 110 -9.43 7.35 -6.88
CA PHE A 110 -9.86 6.48 -7.98
C PHE A 110 -8.69 5.69 -8.58
N ASP A 111 -7.51 6.30 -8.71
CA ASP A 111 -6.33 5.66 -9.30
C ASP A 111 -5.79 4.53 -8.40
N THR A 112 -5.75 4.74 -7.08
CA THR A 112 -5.34 3.70 -6.13
C THR A 112 -6.37 2.58 -6.06
N PHE A 113 -7.67 2.91 -6.17
CA PHE A 113 -8.73 1.91 -6.25
C PHE A 113 -8.58 1.01 -7.46
N LEU A 114 -8.35 1.57 -8.64
CA LEU A 114 -8.18 0.79 -9.87
C LEU A 114 -6.86 0.02 -9.87
N SER A 115 -5.76 0.65 -9.46
CA SER A 115 -4.46 -0.01 -9.45
C SER A 115 -4.45 -1.25 -8.57
N THR A 116 -5.19 -1.25 -7.45
CA THR A 116 -5.24 -2.40 -6.54
C THR A 116 -6.26 -3.46 -6.94
N ALA A 117 -7.06 -3.24 -8.00
CA ALA A 117 -8.19 -4.10 -8.32
C ALA A 117 -7.80 -5.49 -8.85
N ASN A 118 -6.60 -5.64 -9.42
CA ASN A 118 -6.18 -6.85 -10.13
C ASN A 118 -4.94 -7.51 -9.49
N ILE A 119 -5.04 -7.81 -8.20
CA ILE A 119 -4.08 -8.66 -7.50
C ILE A 119 -4.43 -10.14 -7.71
N GLN A 120 -3.45 -11.03 -7.58
CA GLN A 120 -3.56 -12.47 -7.72
C GLN A 120 -3.03 -13.15 -6.46
N LEU A 121 -3.93 -13.56 -5.58
CA LEU A 121 -3.54 -14.21 -4.33
C LEU A 121 -3.63 -15.72 -4.44
N SER A 122 -2.84 -16.44 -3.64
CA SER A 122 -3.03 -17.88 -3.49
C SER A 122 -4.41 -18.21 -2.91
N SER A 123 -4.89 -19.45 -3.13
CA SER A 123 -6.21 -19.87 -2.64
C SER A 123 -6.30 -19.78 -1.11
N GLU A 124 -5.26 -20.28 -0.43
CA GLU A 124 -5.15 -20.21 1.04
C GLU A 124 -5.25 -18.77 1.53
N ARG A 125 -4.53 -17.86 0.86
CA ARG A 125 -4.53 -16.45 1.24
C ARG A 125 -5.88 -15.78 0.97
N THR A 126 -6.49 -16.09 -0.16
CA THR A 126 -7.81 -15.57 -0.52
C THR A 126 -8.86 -16.00 0.51
N ASP A 127 -8.85 -17.26 0.92
CA ASP A 127 -9.77 -17.81 1.92
C ASP A 127 -9.58 -17.16 3.30
N GLU A 128 -8.32 -16.97 3.73
CA GLU A 128 -8.02 -16.28 4.98
C GLU A 128 -8.55 -14.84 4.95
N ILE A 129 -8.27 -14.09 3.89
CA ILE A 129 -8.69 -12.69 3.76
C ILE A 129 -10.21 -12.58 3.71
N LEU A 130 -10.90 -13.43 2.97
CA LEU A 130 -12.36 -13.42 2.90
C LEU A 130 -12.99 -13.69 4.26
N THR A 131 -12.48 -14.72 4.96
CA THR A 131 -12.97 -15.08 6.30
C THR A 131 -12.78 -13.92 7.27
N TYR A 132 -11.60 -13.29 7.26
CA TYR A 132 -11.31 -12.17 8.14
C TYR A 132 -12.08 -10.89 7.76
N PHE A 133 -12.27 -10.62 6.47
CA PHE A 133 -13.09 -9.53 5.98
C PHE A 133 -14.53 -9.65 6.50
N ASP A 134 -15.12 -10.85 6.39
CA ASP A 134 -16.49 -11.12 6.84
C ASP A 134 -16.62 -11.03 8.36
N PHE A 135 -15.61 -11.50 9.09
CA PHE A 135 -15.52 -11.29 10.53
C PHE A 135 -15.53 -9.81 10.89
N LEU A 136 -14.61 -9.01 10.32
CA LEU A 136 -14.55 -7.57 10.58
C LEU A 136 -15.85 -6.86 10.21
N LYS A 137 -16.48 -7.25 9.10
CA LYS A 137 -17.76 -6.67 8.67
C LYS A 137 -18.87 -6.87 9.69
N GLN A 138 -18.84 -7.99 10.43
CA GLN A 138 -19.83 -8.30 11.45
C GLN A 138 -19.50 -7.70 12.83
N THR A 139 -18.23 -7.58 13.17
CA THR A 139 -17.80 -7.22 14.53
C THR A 139 -17.37 -5.78 14.71
N GLU A 140 -16.90 -5.11 13.64
CA GLU A 140 -16.41 -3.74 13.74
C GLU A 140 -17.57 -2.75 13.93
N SER A 141 -17.43 -1.87 14.91
CA SER A 141 -18.42 -0.89 15.30
C SER A 141 -18.13 0.51 14.74
N ASP A 142 -16.89 0.80 14.35
CA ASP A 142 -16.52 2.08 13.77
C ASP A 142 -17.20 2.27 12.39
N PRO A 143 -18.07 3.30 12.23
CA PRO A 143 -18.75 3.57 10.97
C PRO A 143 -17.80 3.87 9.80
N GLN A 144 -16.62 4.45 10.08
CA GLN A 144 -15.63 4.75 9.05
C GLN A 144 -14.98 3.47 8.55
N VAL A 145 -14.60 2.55 9.45
CA VAL A 145 -14.06 1.24 9.08
C VAL A 145 -15.11 0.44 8.31
N GLN A 146 -16.36 0.45 8.78
CA GLN A 146 -17.47 -0.23 8.11
C GLN A 146 -17.72 0.28 6.69
N LYS A 147 -17.53 1.58 6.46
CA LYS A 147 -17.62 2.18 5.12
C LYS A 147 -16.50 1.69 4.20
N MET A 148 -15.29 1.51 4.73
CA MET A 148 -14.14 1.02 3.98
C MET A 148 -14.30 -0.47 3.61
N LEU A 149 -14.90 -1.28 4.50
CA LEU A 149 -15.28 -2.67 4.22
C LEU A 149 -16.49 -2.75 3.27
N SER A 150 -16.32 -2.30 2.04
CA SER A 150 -17.38 -2.23 1.03
C SER A 150 -17.54 -3.55 0.25
N ASP A 151 -18.76 -3.80 -0.23
CA ASP A 151 -19.06 -4.99 -1.06
C ASP A 151 -18.22 -5.04 -2.34
N HIS A 152 -17.83 -3.86 -2.87
CA HIS A 152 -16.94 -3.74 -4.02
C HIS A 152 -15.53 -4.25 -3.74
N ILE A 153 -15.00 -4.04 -2.53
CA ILE A 153 -13.72 -4.62 -2.15
C ILE A 153 -13.87 -6.13 -1.91
N ARG A 154 -14.92 -6.53 -1.18
CA ARG A 154 -15.19 -7.95 -0.92
C ARG A 154 -15.29 -8.77 -2.21
N SER A 155 -15.98 -8.24 -3.22
CA SER A 155 -16.19 -8.95 -4.49
C SER A 155 -14.91 -9.20 -5.27
N ARG A 156 -13.84 -8.39 -5.07
CA ARG A 156 -12.52 -8.66 -5.64
C ARG A 156 -11.98 -10.00 -5.16
N PHE A 157 -11.98 -10.20 -3.85
CA PHE A 157 -11.47 -11.43 -3.24
C PHE A 157 -12.35 -12.64 -3.57
N VAL A 158 -13.68 -12.47 -3.59
CA VAL A 158 -14.61 -13.54 -4.03
C VAL A 158 -14.35 -13.96 -5.48
N SER A 159 -13.97 -13.01 -6.34
CA SER A 159 -13.67 -13.32 -7.74
C SER A 159 -12.39 -14.12 -7.88
N LEU A 160 -11.39 -13.87 -7.03
CA LEU A 160 -10.13 -14.65 -7.00
C LEU A 160 -10.37 -16.09 -6.57
N GLN A 161 -11.21 -16.31 -5.56
CA GLN A 161 -11.55 -17.66 -5.08
C GLN A 161 -12.21 -18.54 -6.16
N LYS A 162 -12.91 -17.93 -7.12
CA LYS A 162 -13.56 -18.66 -8.23
C LYS A 162 -12.59 -19.04 -9.35
N LEU A 163 -11.41 -18.43 -9.39
CA LEU A 163 -10.40 -18.66 -10.42
C LEU A 163 -9.34 -19.68 -10.00
N SER A 164 -9.28 -20.00 -8.70
CA SER A 164 -8.40 -21.01 -8.11
C SER A 164 -9.02 -22.39 -8.06
#